data_AF-A0A9C9EKP0-F1
#
_entry.id   AF-A0A9C9EKP0-F1
#
_cell.length_a   1.000
_cell.length_b   1.000
_cell.length_c   1.000
_cell.angle_alpha   90.00
_cell.angle_beta   90.00
_cell.angle_gamma   90.00
#
_symmetry.space_group_name_H-M   'P 1'
#
loop_
_entity.id
_entity.type
_entity.pdbx_description
1 polymer ?
#
loop_
_entity_poly.entity_id
_entity_poly.type
_entity_poly.pdbx_seq_one_letter_code
_entity_poly.pdbx_strand_id
1 'polypeptide(L)'
;MKLKIYSSGLLLCLLTTAMVYLPFTKSTLHREPRFPADRYFREGMTAFSAGLLSQSEKAFKLSLKYQPHYAPSHYYLAEIYTLQGLREAAKAELIQVMKLDPECAFACYKLGQIFRKEGEYEKAVFFFKKTIALSPGYREAYWDLAQLYLEQGDFVNAERIYQKLKDSESRD
;
A
#
# COMPACT_ATOMS: atom_id res chain seq x y z
N MET A 1 54.01 47.93 50.87
CA MET A 1 54.66 46.60 50.74
C MET A 1 54.04 45.92 49.52
N LYS A 2 54.86 45.42 48.60
CA LYS A 2 54.51 45.09 47.21
C LYS A 2 53.48 43.95 47.12
N LEU A 3 52.33 44.20 46.48
CA LEU A 3 51.47 43.18 45.88
C LEU A 3 52.17 42.67 44.61
N LYS A 4 52.47 41.39 44.53
CA LYS A 4 52.86 40.71 43.29
C LYS A 4 51.74 39.79 42.82
N ILE A 5 51.46 39.98 41.54
CA ILE A 5 50.53 39.40 40.57
C ILE A 5 50.60 37.86 40.49
N TYR A 6 49.67 37.29 39.72
CA TYR A 6 49.59 35.93 39.12
C TYR A 6 48.62 35.00 39.85
N SER A 7 47.38 34.85 39.39
CA SER A 7 47.06 33.73 38.48
C SER A 7 45.67 33.83 37.78
N SER A 8 45.21 35.04 37.44
CA SER A 8 43.93 35.24 36.71
C SER A 8 43.99 34.94 35.20
N GLY A 9 45.03 34.26 34.72
CA GLY A 9 45.19 33.86 33.31
C GLY A 9 45.14 32.35 33.07
N LEU A 10 45.26 31.51 34.11
CA LEU A 10 45.31 30.05 33.93
C LEU A 10 43.93 29.38 34.01
N LEU A 11 42.92 30.06 34.57
CA LEU A 11 41.56 29.52 34.66
C LEU A 11 40.72 29.77 33.40
N LEU A 12 41.08 30.76 32.56
CA LEU A 12 40.33 31.07 31.34
C LEU A 12 40.77 30.24 30.12
N CYS A 13 42.00 29.72 30.09
CA CYS A 13 42.49 28.85 29.00
C CYS A 13 42.00 27.39 29.09
N LEU A 14 41.55 26.94 30.26
CA LEU A 14 40.97 25.60 30.42
C LEU A 14 39.51 25.52 29.95
N LEU A 15 38.79 26.66 29.93
CA LEU A 15 37.41 26.71 29.44
C LEU A 15 37.32 26.83 27.90
N THR A 16 38.34 27.38 27.22
CA THR A 16 38.37 27.45 25.76
C THR A 16 38.90 26.19 25.09
N THR A 17 39.78 25.44 25.76
CA THR A 17 40.31 24.17 25.21
C THR A 17 39.37 22.99 25.44
N ALA A 18 38.50 23.04 26.46
CA ALA A 18 37.46 22.04 26.70
C ALA A 18 36.27 22.11 25.73
N MET A 19 36.02 23.25 25.06
CA MET A 19 34.99 23.37 24.00
C MET A 19 35.46 22.87 22.62
N VAL A 20 36.77 22.64 22.43
CA VAL A 20 37.34 22.18 21.15
C VAL A 20 37.65 20.67 21.16
N TYR A 21 37.52 20.02 22.32
CA TYR A 21 37.83 18.59 22.53
C TYR A 21 36.63 17.75 22.97
N LEU A 22 35.41 18.13 22.60
CA LEU A 22 34.35 17.12 22.46
C LEU A 22 34.59 16.44 21.11
N PRO A 23 35.08 15.19 21.09
CA PRO A 23 35.17 14.47 19.85
C PRO A 23 33.75 14.40 19.28
N PHE A 24 33.64 14.72 18.00
CA PHE A 24 32.50 14.45 17.15
C PHE A 24 32.30 12.91 17.10
N THR A 25 31.95 12.31 18.23
CA THR A 25 31.65 10.90 18.36
C THR A 25 30.24 10.71 17.86
N LYS A 26 30.18 10.17 16.65
CA LYS A 26 29.29 9.08 16.28
C LYS A 26 27.80 9.28 16.59
N SER A 27 27.05 9.47 15.51
CA SER A 27 25.87 8.64 15.19
C SER A 27 25.01 8.29 16.40
N THR A 28 23.98 9.07 16.71
CA THR A 28 22.67 8.86 16.11
C THR A 28 21.91 10.18 16.03
N LEU A 29 22.29 11.05 15.10
CA LEU A 29 21.23 11.86 14.48
C LEU A 29 20.31 10.83 13.85
N HIS A 30 19.18 10.54 14.49
CA HIS A 30 18.03 9.97 13.83
C HIS A 30 17.72 10.92 12.67
N ARG A 31 18.42 10.73 11.54
CA ARG A 31 17.90 11.11 10.25
C ARG A 31 16.66 10.25 10.15
N GLU A 32 15.54 10.80 10.62
CA GLU A 32 14.20 10.35 10.24
C GLU A 32 14.34 9.92 8.78
N PRO A 33 14.19 8.61 8.48
CA PRO A 33 14.36 8.14 7.13
C PRO A 33 13.50 9.04 6.27
N ARG A 34 14.10 9.67 5.25
CA ARG A 34 13.50 10.77 4.47
C ARG A 34 12.14 10.38 3.85
N PHE A 35 11.77 9.10 3.94
CA PHE A 35 10.45 8.54 3.68
C PHE A 35 10.09 7.49 4.76
N PRO A 36 9.49 7.88 5.91
CA PRO A 36 9.04 6.91 6.90
C PRO A 36 7.92 6.01 6.33
N ALA A 37 7.14 6.49 5.37
CA ALA A 37 6.09 5.73 4.69
C ALA A 37 6.61 4.45 4.02
N ASP A 38 7.68 4.53 3.23
CA ASP A 38 8.27 3.36 2.54
C ASP A 38 8.73 2.28 3.51
N ARG A 39 9.29 2.68 4.66
CA ARG A 39 9.70 1.76 5.71
C ARG A 39 8.50 1.02 6.27
N TYR A 40 7.46 1.75 6.68
CA TYR A 40 6.24 1.15 7.23
C TYR A 40 5.50 0.30 6.20
N PHE A 41 5.55 0.68 4.92
CA PHE A 41 5.02 -0.15 3.83
C PHE A 41 5.76 -1.48 3.75
N ARG A 42 7.10 -1.47 3.75
CA ARG A 42 7.90 -2.71 3.75
C ARG A 42 7.64 -3.57 4.98
N GLU A 43 7.57 -2.97 6.16
CA GLU A 43 7.19 -3.66 7.40
C GLU A 43 5.80 -4.31 7.28
N GLY A 44 4.83 -3.58 6.72
CA GLY A 44 3.48 -4.07 6.46
C GLY A 44 3.45 -5.24 5.48
N MET A 45 4.26 -5.18 4.42
CA MET A 45 4.44 -6.26 3.45
C MET A 45 5.05 -7.51 4.09
N THR A 46 6.10 -7.37 4.89
CA THR A 46 6.72 -8.48 5.61
C THR A 46 5.71 -9.14 6.55
N ALA A 47 4.98 -8.35 7.35
CA ALA A 47 3.94 -8.86 8.23
C ALA A 47 2.78 -9.52 7.45
N PHE A 48 2.38 -8.97 6.30
CA PHE A 48 1.34 -9.54 5.44
C PHE A 48 1.75 -10.93 4.94
N SER A 49 2.98 -11.05 4.42
CA SER A 49 3.53 -12.33 3.93
C SER A 49 3.67 -13.38 5.04
N ALA A 50 3.87 -12.94 6.28
CA ALA A 50 3.92 -13.80 7.47
C ALA A 50 2.52 -14.16 8.03
N GLY A 51 1.43 -13.68 7.43
CA GLY A 51 0.07 -13.89 7.91
C GLY A 51 -0.30 -13.09 9.18
N LEU A 52 0.55 -12.17 9.61
CA LEU A 52 0.36 -11.35 10.81
C LEU A 52 -0.53 -10.14 10.49
N LEU A 53 -1.81 -10.40 10.17
CA LEU A 53 -2.74 -9.40 9.63
C LEU A 53 -2.85 -8.14 10.51
N SER A 54 -2.95 -8.28 11.83
CA SER A 54 -3.06 -7.13 12.73
C SER A 54 -1.80 -6.26 12.80
N GLN A 55 -0.61 -6.85 12.60
CA GLN A 55 0.65 -6.09 12.54
C GLN A 55 0.78 -5.40 11.18
N SER A 56 0.41 -6.12 10.12
CA SER A 56 0.39 -5.61 8.75
C SER A 56 -0.52 -4.39 8.62
N GLU A 57 -1.74 -4.47 9.15
CA GLU A 57 -2.69 -3.36 9.14
C GLU A 57 -2.14 -2.11 9.84
N LYS A 58 -1.53 -2.29 11.03
CA LYS A 58 -0.91 -1.18 11.77
C LYS A 58 0.19 -0.52 10.96
N ALA A 59 1.05 -1.31 10.31
CA ALA A 59 2.14 -0.81 9.51
C ALA A 59 1.64 -0.05 8.26
N PHE A 60 0.64 -0.56 7.54
CA PHE A 60 0.05 0.18 6.41
C PHE A 60 -0.67 1.45 6.83
N LYS A 61 -1.37 1.46 7.97
CA LYS A 61 -1.94 2.69 8.55
C LYS A 61 -0.88 3.72 8.92
N LEU A 62 0.26 3.28 9.47
CA LEU A 62 1.41 4.16 9.73
C LEU A 62 1.99 4.70 8.43
N SER A 63 2.12 3.86 7.39
CA SER A 63 2.54 4.32 6.06
C SER A 63 1.65 5.47 5.55
N LEU A 64 0.32 5.30 5.62
CA LEU A 64 -0.64 6.33 5.22
C LEU A 64 -0.62 7.57 6.12
N LYS A 65 -0.28 7.43 7.40
CA LYS A 65 -0.10 8.59 8.29
C LYS A 65 0.99 9.54 7.78
N TYR A 66 2.08 8.98 7.24
CA TYR A 66 3.20 9.78 6.71
C TYR A 66 3.03 10.13 5.23
N GLN A 67 2.33 9.30 4.47
CA GLN A 67 2.00 9.55 3.07
C GLN A 67 0.53 9.19 2.79
N PRO A 68 -0.41 10.14 2.98
CA PRO A 68 -1.84 9.86 2.84
C PRO A 68 -2.28 9.46 1.43
N HIS A 69 -1.51 9.81 0.41
CA HIS A 69 -1.82 9.56 -1.00
C HIS A 69 -0.99 8.39 -1.55
N TYR A 70 -0.88 7.29 -0.79
CA TYR A 70 -0.08 6.14 -1.20
C TYR A 70 -0.98 4.94 -1.53
N ALA A 71 -1.30 4.82 -2.82
CA ALA A 71 -2.22 3.80 -3.34
C ALA A 71 -1.86 2.35 -2.94
N PRO A 72 -0.57 1.92 -2.94
CA PRO A 72 -0.23 0.57 -2.50
C PRO A 72 -0.66 0.27 -1.07
N SER A 73 -0.52 1.21 -0.12
CA SER A 73 -0.96 0.96 1.26
C SER A 73 -2.47 0.83 1.39
N HIS A 74 -3.25 1.63 0.65
CA HIS A 74 -4.70 1.45 0.56
C HIS A 74 -5.07 0.08 -0.01
N TYR A 75 -4.39 -0.37 -1.08
CA TYR A 75 -4.64 -1.68 -1.68
C TYR A 75 -4.42 -2.83 -0.68
N TYR A 76 -3.30 -2.85 0.05
CA TYR A 76 -3.07 -3.92 1.01
C TYR A 76 -3.98 -3.85 2.25
N LEU A 77 -4.43 -2.66 2.66
CA LEU A 77 -5.49 -2.56 3.67
C LEU A 77 -6.79 -3.19 3.17
N ALA A 78 -7.16 -2.97 1.91
CA ALA A 78 -8.30 -3.64 1.32
C ALA A 78 -8.17 -5.17 1.28
N GLU A 79 -6.98 -5.70 0.97
CA GLU A 79 -6.71 -7.14 1.02
C GLU A 79 -6.91 -7.68 2.44
N ILE A 80 -6.36 -7.01 3.45
CA ILE A 80 -6.52 -7.40 4.86
C ILE A 80 -8.00 -7.40 5.25
N TYR A 81 -8.74 -6.34 4.92
CA TYR A 81 -10.17 -6.24 5.23
C TYR A 81 -10.99 -7.29 4.48
N THR A 82 -10.60 -7.64 3.25
CA THR A 82 -11.23 -8.73 2.50
C THR A 82 -11.02 -10.08 3.20
N LEU A 83 -9.80 -10.36 3.68
CA LEU A 83 -9.48 -11.58 4.42
C LEU A 83 -10.23 -11.68 5.76
N GLN A 84 -10.48 -10.54 6.40
CA GLN A 84 -11.25 -10.44 7.64
C GLN A 84 -12.77 -10.46 7.42
N GLY A 85 -13.24 -10.44 6.16
CA GLY A 85 -14.67 -10.35 5.84
C GLY A 85 -15.29 -8.96 6.01
N LEU A 86 -14.48 -7.93 6.28
CA LEU A 86 -14.90 -6.53 6.43
C LEU A 86 -15.09 -5.85 5.07
N ARG A 87 -16.14 -6.25 4.35
CA ARG A 87 -16.38 -5.87 2.94
C ARG A 87 -16.50 -4.36 2.72
N GLU A 88 -17.23 -3.65 3.58
CA GLU A 88 -17.39 -2.19 3.45
C GLU A 88 -16.07 -1.44 3.62
N ALA A 89 -15.25 -1.86 4.59
CA ALA A 89 -13.92 -1.28 4.79
C ALA A 89 -13.02 -1.57 3.59
N ALA A 90 -13.05 -2.79 3.05
CA ALA A 90 -12.31 -3.15 1.85
C ALA A 90 -12.72 -2.30 0.63
N LYS A 91 -14.03 -2.12 0.40
CA LYS A 91 -14.54 -1.26 -0.69
C LYS A 91 -14.07 0.19 -0.52
N ALA A 92 -14.13 0.73 0.69
CA ALA A 92 -13.68 2.10 0.96
C ALA A 92 -12.21 2.31 0.60
N GLU A 93 -11.34 1.37 0.99
CA GLU A 93 -9.91 1.41 0.68
C GLU A 93 -9.65 1.26 -0.84
N LEU A 94 -10.35 0.35 -1.53
CA LEU A 94 -10.24 0.18 -2.99
C LEU A 94 -10.70 1.42 -3.75
N ILE A 95 -11.71 2.13 -3.26
CA ILE A 95 -12.15 3.41 -3.83
C ILE A 95 -11.04 4.47 -3.68
N GLN A 96 -10.28 4.48 -2.58
CA GLN A 96 -9.12 5.36 -2.46
C GLN A 96 -8.02 4.99 -3.46
N VAL A 97 -7.75 3.70 -3.65
CA VAL A 97 -6.81 3.24 -4.71
C VAL A 97 -7.25 3.80 -6.06
N MET A 98 -8.52 3.65 -6.44
CA MET A 98 -9.02 4.14 -7.73
C MET A 98 -9.05 5.67 -7.86
N LYS A 99 -9.09 6.42 -6.76
CA LYS A 99 -8.97 7.89 -6.78
C LYS A 99 -7.53 8.32 -7.02
N LEU A 100 -6.58 7.59 -6.46
CA LEU A 100 -5.14 7.88 -6.57
C LEU A 100 -4.55 7.33 -7.87
N ASP A 101 -5.05 6.18 -8.32
CA ASP A 101 -4.67 5.48 -9.55
C ASP A 101 -5.94 4.95 -10.26
N PRO A 102 -6.54 5.78 -11.14
CA PRO A 102 -7.75 5.42 -11.89
C PRO A 102 -7.59 4.23 -12.83
N GLU A 103 -6.37 3.87 -13.19
CA GLU A 103 -6.02 2.79 -14.13
C GLU A 103 -5.66 1.48 -13.41
N CYS A 104 -5.78 1.44 -12.08
CA CYS A 104 -5.52 0.25 -11.29
C CYS A 104 -6.55 -0.87 -11.58
N ALA A 105 -6.20 -1.76 -12.51
CA ALA A 105 -7.01 -2.93 -12.86
C ALA A 105 -7.22 -3.87 -11.66
N PHE A 106 -6.21 -4.03 -10.80
CA PHE A 106 -6.31 -4.85 -9.59
C PHE A 106 -7.41 -4.35 -8.64
N ALA A 107 -7.51 -3.03 -8.43
CA ALA A 107 -8.54 -2.47 -7.56
C ALA A 107 -9.95 -2.68 -8.14
N CYS A 108 -10.11 -2.49 -9.45
CA CYS A 108 -11.36 -2.78 -10.15
C CYS A 108 -11.75 -4.26 -10.01
N TYR A 109 -10.80 -5.17 -10.19
CA TYR A 109 -11.04 -6.60 -10.09
C TYR A 109 -11.53 -6.99 -8.69
N LYS A 110 -10.85 -6.49 -7.64
CA LYS A 110 -11.20 -6.75 -6.24
C LYS A 110 -12.58 -6.23 -5.88
N LEU A 111 -12.97 -5.04 -6.37
CA LEU A 111 -14.35 -4.55 -6.21
C LEU A 111 -15.35 -5.48 -6.89
N GLY A 112 -15.07 -5.96 -8.10
CA GLY A 112 -15.91 -6.93 -8.81
C GLY A 112 -16.13 -8.20 -7.99
N GLN A 113 -15.06 -8.75 -7.40
CA GLN A 113 -15.15 -9.92 -6.52
C GLN A 113 -15.99 -9.66 -5.26
N ILE A 114 -15.85 -8.49 -4.64
CA ILE A 114 -16.64 -8.12 -3.45
C ILE A 114 -18.12 -8.01 -3.83
N PHE A 115 -18.46 -7.30 -4.91
CA PHE A 115 -19.86 -7.16 -5.35
C PHE A 115 -20.49 -8.50 -5.73
N ARG A 116 -19.75 -9.40 -6.40
CA ARG A 116 -20.24 -10.76 -6.70
C ARG A 116 -20.57 -11.53 -5.42
N LYS A 117 -19.72 -11.45 -4.39
CA LYS A 117 -19.97 -12.08 -3.08
C LYS A 117 -21.14 -11.46 -2.32
N GLU A 118 -21.50 -10.22 -2.63
CA GLU A 118 -22.67 -9.52 -2.07
C GLU A 118 -23.97 -9.79 -2.85
N GLY A 119 -23.91 -10.48 -3.99
CA GLY A 119 -25.05 -10.70 -4.87
C GLY A 119 -25.39 -9.51 -5.77
N GLU A 120 -24.57 -8.46 -5.74
CA GLU A 120 -24.71 -7.24 -6.54
C GLU A 120 -24.11 -7.45 -7.93
N TYR A 121 -24.72 -8.36 -8.70
CA TYR A 121 -24.14 -8.91 -9.91
C TYR A 121 -23.94 -7.88 -11.02
N GLU A 122 -24.83 -6.89 -11.17
CA GLU A 122 -24.67 -5.82 -12.17
C GLU A 122 -23.42 -4.99 -11.91
N LYS A 123 -23.14 -4.68 -10.64
CA LYS A 123 -21.93 -3.96 -10.24
C LYS A 123 -20.69 -4.84 -10.46
N ALA A 124 -20.77 -6.12 -10.13
CA ALA A 124 -19.68 -7.06 -10.39
C ALA A 124 -19.34 -7.13 -11.88
N VAL A 125 -20.33 -7.29 -12.76
CA VAL A 125 -20.18 -7.26 -14.23
C VAL A 125 -19.50 -5.96 -14.68
N PHE A 126 -19.95 -4.81 -14.16
CA PHE A 126 -19.35 -3.51 -14.49
C PHE A 126 -17.85 -3.48 -14.16
N PHE A 127 -17.47 -3.87 -12.94
CA PHE A 127 -16.08 -3.84 -12.49
C PHE A 127 -15.19 -4.87 -13.20
N PHE A 128 -15.70 -6.06 -13.51
CA PHE A 128 -14.96 -7.03 -14.31
C PHE A 128 -14.73 -6.54 -15.75
N LYS A 129 -15.76 -5.97 -16.39
CA LYS A 129 -15.59 -5.35 -17.72
C LYS A 129 -14.60 -4.19 -17.69
N LYS A 130 -14.62 -3.37 -16.64
CA LYS A 130 -13.64 -2.28 -16.46
C LYS A 130 -12.22 -2.84 -16.29
N THR A 131 -12.06 -3.91 -15.52
CA THR A 131 -10.76 -4.60 -15.36
C THR A 131 -10.23 -5.07 -16.71
N ILE A 132 -11.06 -5.73 -17.52
CA ILE A 132 -10.71 -6.20 -18.87
C ILE A 132 -10.34 -5.04 -19.79
N ALA A 133 -11.04 -3.91 -19.70
CA ALA A 133 -10.74 -2.73 -20.50
C ALA A 133 -9.39 -2.09 -20.13
N LEU A 134 -9.05 -2.06 -18.84
CA LEU A 134 -7.77 -1.53 -18.34
C LEU A 134 -6.60 -2.49 -18.59
N SER A 135 -6.84 -3.79 -18.44
CA SER A 135 -5.84 -4.84 -18.67
C SER A 135 -6.46 -5.99 -19.47
N PRO A 136 -6.36 -5.94 -20.81
CA PRO A 136 -6.92 -6.97 -21.69
C PRO A 136 -6.34 -8.37 -21.48
N GLY A 137 -5.20 -8.50 -20.80
CA GLY A 137 -4.57 -9.78 -20.44
C GLY A 137 -4.95 -10.30 -19.03
N TYR A 138 -5.86 -9.63 -18.32
CA TYR A 138 -6.28 -10.05 -16.97
C TYR A 138 -7.21 -11.26 -17.02
N ARG A 139 -6.63 -12.45 -17.18
CA ARG A 139 -7.33 -13.73 -17.45
C ARG A 139 -8.41 -14.04 -16.41
N GLU A 140 -8.13 -13.79 -15.14
CA GLU A 140 -9.05 -14.05 -14.04
C GLU A 140 -10.31 -13.19 -14.12
N ALA A 141 -10.23 -11.98 -14.66
CA ALA A 141 -11.40 -11.12 -14.86
C ALA A 141 -12.34 -11.66 -15.95
N TYR A 142 -11.80 -12.23 -17.03
CA TYR A 142 -12.61 -12.92 -18.03
C TYR A 142 -13.26 -14.16 -17.44
N TRP A 143 -12.50 -14.96 -16.69
CA TRP A 143 -13.03 -16.18 -16.06
C TRP A 143 -14.18 -15.86 -15.10
N ASP A 144 -13.97 -14.92 -14.18
CA ASP A 144 -14.98 -14.53 -13.21
C ASP A 144 -16.21 -13.89 -13.87
N LEU A 145 -16.02 -13.12 -14.94
CA LEU A 145 -17.14 -12.55 -15.69
C LEU A 145 -17.95 -13.62 -16.45
N ALA A 146 -17.28 -14.56 -17.09
CA ALA A 146 -17.96 -15.66 -17.79
C ALA A 146 -18.73 -16.53 -16.81
N GLN A 147 -18.11 -16.88 -15.68
CA GLN A 147 -18.76 -17.64 -14.63
C GLN A 147 -19.96 -16.91 -14.03
N LEU A 148 -19.85 -15.59 -13.83
CA LEU A 148 -20.97 -14.78 -13.36
C LEU A 148 -22.13 -14.77 -14.37
N TYR A 149 -21.85 -14.71 -15.67
CA TYR A 149 -22.89 -14.84 -16.69
C TYR A 149 -23.55 -16.22 -16.69
N LEU A 150 -22.80 -17.30 -16.47
CA LEU A 150 -23.36 -18.64 -16.30
C LEU A 150 -24.27 -18.74 -15.07
N GLU A 151 -23.86 -18.15 -13.95
CA GLU A 151 -24.65 -18.09 -12.71
C GLU A 151 -25.99 -17.36 -12.93
N GLN A 152 -26.01 -16.37 -13.83
CA GLN A 152 -27.21 -15.63 -14.21
C GLN A 152 -28.02 -16.31 -15.34
N GLY A 153 -27.53 -17.41 -15.92
CA GLY A 153 -28.16 -18.09 -17.06
C GLY A 153 -27.96 -17.38 -18.41
N ASP A 154 -27.06 -16.41 -18.49
CA ASP A 154 -26.74 -15.67 -19.71
C ASP A 154 -25.62 -16.39 -20.50
N PHE A 155 -25.99 -17.52 -21.09
CA PHE A 155 -25.06 -18.38 -21.82
C PHE A 155 -24.44 -17.69 -23.04
N VAL A 156 -25.17 -16.77 -23.69
CA VAL A 156 -24.71 -16.03 -24.87
C VAL A 156 -23.54 -15.12 -24.49
N ASN A 157 -23.69 -14.35 -23.41
CA ASN A 157 -22.59 -13.50 -22.95
C ASN A 157 -21.44 -14.32 -22.38
N ALA A 158 -21.70 -15.42 -21.68
CA ALA A 158 -20.65 -16.32 -21.18
C ALA A 158 -19.78 -16.86 -22.32
N GLU A 159 -20.40 -17.42 -23.38
CA GLU A 159 -19.68 -17.93 -24.56
C GLU A 159 -18.82 -16.84 -25.21
N ARG A 160 -19.38 -15.64 -25.38
CA ARG A 160 -18.65 -14.51 -25.96
C ARG A 160 -17.41 -14.12 -25.13
N ILE A 161 -17.49 -14.17 -23.79
CA ILE A 161 -16.36 -13.86 -22.92
C ILE A 161 -15.30 -14.98 -23.00
N TYR A 162 -15.71 -16.25 -23.04
CA TYR A 162 -14.76 -17.36 -23.22
C TYR A 162 -14.04 -17.33 -24.57
N GLN A 163 -14.73 -16.97 -25.65
CA GLN A 163 -14.12 -16.77 -26.97
C GLN A 163 -13.02 -15.69 -26.87
N LYS A 164 -13.33 -14.53 -26.27
CA LYS A 164 -12.34 -13.48 -26.05
C LYS A 164 -11.14 -13.92 -25.21
N LEU A 165 -11.38 -14.73 -24.18
CA LEU A 165 -10.33 -15.29 -23.35
C LEU A 165 -9.38 -16.17 -24.16
N LYS A 166 -9.93 -17.09 -24.95
CA LYS A 166 -9.16 -17.97 -25.83
C LYS A 166 -8.38 -17.19 -26.90
N ASP A 167 -9.01 -16.17 -27.47
CA ASP A 167 -8.35 -15.31 -28.47
C ASP A 167 -7.19 -14.53 -27.87
N SER A 168 -7.29 -14.11 -26.59
CA SER A 168 -6.19 -13.45 -25.89
C SER A 168 -4.99 -14.39 -25.68
N GLU A 169 -5.23 -15.67 -25.41
CA GLU A 169 -4.17 -16.69 -25.23
C GLU A 169 -3.42 -17.03 -26.51
N SER A 170 -4.05 -16.84 -27.67
CA SER A 170 -3.46 -17.15 -28.98
C SER A 170 -2.49 -16.08 -29.51
N ARG A 171 -2.40 -14.93 -28.83
CA ARG A 171 -1.62 -13.76 -29.27
C ARG A 171 -0.31 -13.57 -28.50
N ASP A 172 -0.06 -14.38 -27.48
CA ASP A 172 1.17 -14.44 -26.68
C ASP A 172 2.08 -15.59 -27.14
#